data_AF-A0A497QRC7-F1
#
_entry.id   AF-A0A497QRC7-F1
#
_cell.length_a   1.000
_cell.length_b   1.000
_cell.length_c   1.000
_cell.angle_alpha   90.00
_cell.angle_beta   90.00
_cell.angle_gamma   90.00
#
_symmetry.space_group_name_H-M   'P 1'
#
loop_
_entity.id
_entity.type
_entity.pdbx_description
1 polymer ?
#
loop_
_entity_poly.entity_id
_entity_poly.type
_entity_poly.pdbx_seq_one_letter_code
_entity_poly.pdbx_strand_id
1 'polypeptide(L)'
;MTKWQKEQLQLENAYALAMLHEDGIVETTTKRQWKNGTRQFKLPTGQSLATYKSGYVRRCDSSDRIWQLNHKYKRKTRWTFLDGNQLVTKEFNTYARALIWSGVARLNFLHKYAKKNYLNK
;
A
#
# COMPACT_ATOMS: atom_id res chain seq x y z
N MET A 1 -7.85 19.41 -10.76
CA MET A 1 -8.49 18.33 -9.99
C MET A 1 -9.96 18.33 -10.34
N THR A 2 -10.47 17.25 -10.91
CA THR A 2 -11.89 17.13 -11.32
C THR A 2 -12.81 17.05 -10.10
N LYS A 3 -14.12 17.25 -10.26
CA LYS A 3 -15.11 17.13 -9.18
C LYS A 3 -15.02 15.77 -8.48
N TRP A 4 -15.00 14.69 -9.26
CA TRP A 4 -14.83 13.33 -8.74
C TRP A 4 -13.54 13.13 -7.94
N GLN A 5 -12.42 13.67 -8.41
CA GLN A 5 -11.14 13.59 -7.67
C GLN A 5 -11.21 14.32 -6.32
N LYS A 6 -11.92 15.46 -6.26
CA LYS A 6 -12.14 16.20 -5.00
C LYS A 6 -13.01 15.40 -4.02
N GLU A 7 -14.08 14.78 -4.51
CA GLU A 7 -14.97 13.94 -3.70
C GLU A 7 -14.23 12.72 -3.13
N GLN A 8 -13.43 12.03 -3.96
CA GLN A 8 -12.61 10.91 -3.48
C GLN A 8 -11.61 11.36 -2.41
N LEU A 9 -10.95 12.51 -2.60
CA LEU A 9 -10.02 13.04 -1.61
C LEU A 9 -10.72 13.40 -0.29
N GLN A 10 -11.92 14.01 -0.36
CA GLN A 10 -12.72 14.30 0.83
C GLN A 10 -13.07 13.01 1.58
N LEU A 11 -13.47 11.96 0.86
CA LEU A 11 -13.81 10.66 1.46
C LEU A 11 -12.58 10.00 2.11
N GLU A 12 -11.43 10.03 1.45
CA GLU A 12 -10.17 9.54 2.00
C GLU A 12 -9.72 10.33 3.24
N ASN A 13 -9.95 11.64 3.27
CA ASN A 13 -9.62 12.48 4.42
C ASN A 13 -10.56 12.19 5.60
N ALA A 14 -11.87 12.11 5.35
CA ALA A 14 -12.84 11.73 6.36
C ALA A 14 -12.53 10.34 6.96
N TYR A 15 -12.15 9.38 6.12
CA TYR A 15 -11.77 8.05 6.57
C TYR A 15 -10.52 8.06 7.46
N ALA A 16 -9.49 8.84 7.10
CA ALA A 16 -8.30 8.98 7.92
C ALA A 16 -8.58 9.62 9.28
N LEU A 17 -9.48 10.61 9.33
CA LEU A 17 -9.95 11.20 10.59
C LEU A 17 -10.71 10.18 11.45
N ALA A 18 -11.53 9.33 10.84
CA ALA A 18 -12.21 8.24 11.55
C ALA A 18 -11.20 7.24 12.16
N MET A 19 -10.16 6.84 11.40
CA MET A 19 -9.09 5.98 11.91
C MET A 19 -8.35 6.58 13.12
N LEU A 20 -8.14 7.90 13.12
CA LEU A 20 -7.55 8.61 14.26
C LEU A 20 -8.47 8.54 15.48
N HIS A 21 -9.76 8.83 15.30
CA HIS A 21 -10.71 8.89 16.40
C HIS A 21 -11.05 7.51 16.99
N GLU A 22 -11.25 6.49 16.15
CA GLU A 22 -11.67 5.15 16.58
C GLU A 22 -10.52 4.32 17.16
N ASP A 23 -9.33 4.44 16.57
CA ASP A 23 -8.23 3.51 16.80
C ASP A 23 -6.89 4.20 17.10
N GLY A 24 -6.88 5.53 17.26
CA GLY A 24 -5.68 6.29 17.61
C GLY A 24 -4.61 6.29 16.51
N ILE A 25 -4.99 5.99 15.26
CA ILE A 25 -4.03 5.92 14.15
C ILE A 25 -3.80 7.33 13.59
N VAL A 26 -2.60 7.86 13.82
CA VAL A 26 -2.25 9.25 13.46
C VAL A 26 -1.66 9.30 12.06
N GLU A 27 -2.12 10.21 11.21
CA GLU A 27 -1.47 10.48 9.93
C GLU A 27 -0.18 11.28 10.13
N THR A 28 0.94 10.74 9.63
CA THR A 28 2.29 11.33 9.72
C THR A 28 2.86 11.67 8.33
N THR A 29 1.98 11.85 7.34
CA THR A 29 2.34 12.13 5.96
C THR A 29 3.10 13.45 5.81
N THR A 30 4.30 13.39 5.23
CA THR A 30 5.09 14.59 4.89
C THR A 30 4.60 15.24 3.60
N LYS A 31 4.90 16.54 3.41
CA LYS A 31 4.57 17.28 2.16
C LYS A 31 5.08 16.59 0.90
N ARG A 32 6.31 16.03 0.94
CA ARG A 32 6.90 15.28 -0.18
C ARG A 32 6.12 14.00 -0.48
N GLN A 33 5.76 13.23 0.55
CA GLN A 33 4.96 12.01 0.39
C GLN A 33 3.58 12.32 -0.18
N TRP A 34 2.93 13.38 0.32
CA TRP A 34 1.64 13.83 -0.18
C TRP A 34 1.69 14.17 -1.68
N LYS A 35 2.71 14.93 -2.11
CA LYS A 35 2.94 15.24 -3.53
C LYS A 35 3.11 13.98 -4.40
N ASN A 36 3.71 12.94 -3.84
CA ASN A 36 3.89 11.65 -4.50
C ASN A 36 2.64 10.74 -4.43
N GLY A 37 1.57 11.17 -3.76
CA GLY A 37 0.36 10.37 -3.53
C GLY A 37 0.57 9.22 -2.55
N THR A 38 1.49 9.40 -1.59
CA THR A 38 1.73 8.48 -0.48
C THR A 38 1.14 9.08 0.79
N ARG A 39 0.40 8.28 1.55
CA ARG A 39 -0.07 8.64 2.90
C ARG A 39 0.49 7.68 3.92
N GLN A 40 1.09 8.21 4.98
CA GLN A 40 1.74 7.44 6.04
C GLN A 40 1.00 7.63 7.36
N PHE A 41 0.88 6.55 8.11
CA PHE A 41 0.14 6.46 9.35
C PHE A 41 1.01 5.81 10.41
N LYS A 42 0.94 6.34 11.63
CA LYS A 42 1.58 5.79 12.81
C LYS A 42 0.51 5.23 13.73
N LEU A 43 0.67 3.97 14.10
CA LEU A 43 -0.23 3.27 15.01
C LEU A 43 0.10 3.66 16.47
N PRO A 44 -0.86 3.56 17.40
CA PRO A 44 -0.60 3.79 18.82
C PRO A 44 0.45 2.82 19.39
N THR A 45 0.58 1.63 18.82
CA THR A 45 1.59 0.61 19.14
C THR A 45 2.99 0.90 18.58
N GLY A 46 3.16 2.02 17.86
CA GLY A 46 4.45 2.52 17.39
C GLY A 46 4.85 2.15 15.96
N GLN A 47 4.18 1.17 15.33
CA GLN A 47 4.46 0.79 13.94
C GLN A 47 3.97 1.84 12.95
N SER A 48 4.60 1.87 11.77
CA SER A 48 4.28 2.83 10.72
C SER A 48 3.81 2.09 9.47
N LEU A 49 2.63 2.43 8.95
CA LEU A 49 2.07 1.87 7.73
C LEU A 49 1.89 2.98 6.69
N ALA A 50 2.00 2.65 5.41
CA ALA A 50 1.79 3.63 4.35
C ALA A 50 1.01 3.05 3.17
N THR A 51 0.17 3.90 2.58
CA THR A 51 -0.52 3.65 1.31
C THR A 51 0.17 4.43 0.20
N TYR A 52 0.36 3.80 -0.96
CA TYR A 52 1.05 4.38 -2.11
C TYR A 52 0.09 4.48 -3.30
N LYS A 53 0.23 5.56 -4.08
CA LYS A 53 -0.51 5.77 -5.34
C LYS A 53 -0.39 4.60 -6.33
N SER A 54 0.72 3.88 -6.31
CA SER A 54 0.95 2.67 -7.15
C SER A 54 0.12 1.46 -6.74
N GLY A 55 -0.73 1.57 -5.71
CA GLY A 55 -1.63 0.51 -5.28
C GLY A 55 -1.10 -0.36 -4.16
N TYR A 56 0.12 -0.09 -3.68
CA TYR A 56 0.73 -0.82 -2.58
C TYR A 56 0.31 -0.25 -1.22
N VAL A 57 0.20 -1.15 -0.24
CA VAL A 57 0.18 -0.87 1.18
C VAL A 57 1.43 -1.52 1.77
N ARG A 58 2.20 -0.78 2.56
CA ARG A 58 3.48 -1.25 3.10
C ARG A 58 3.61 -0.95 4.57
N ARG A 59 4.43 -1.77 5.23
CA ARG A 59 4.98 -1.48 6.55
C ARG A 59 6.25 -0.64 6.37
N CYS A 60 6.43 0.38 7.20
CA CYS A 60 7.42 1.45 7.06
C CYS A 60 8.11 1.78 8.41
N ASP A 61 8.29 0.79 9.28
CA ASP A 61 8.83 0.99 10.64
C ASP A 61 10.33 1.33 10.67
N SER A 62 11.03 1.12 9.56
CA SER A 62 12.47 1.34 9.41
C SER A 62 12.81 1.53 7.93
N SER A 63 13.89 2.25 7.62
CA SER A 63 14.39 2.48 6.26
C SER A 63 14.66 1.18 5.49
N ASP A 64 15.09 0.13 6.19
CA ASP A 64 15.62 -1.08 5.54
C ASP A 64 14.61 -2.24 5.56
N ARG A 65 13.48 -2.06 6.24
CA ARG A 65 12.45 -3.10 6.43
C ARG A 65 11.11 -2.67 5.87
N ILE A 66 11.12 -1.98 4.73
CA ILE A 66 9.92 -1.59 4.00
C ILE A 66 9.44 -2.79 3.16
N TRP A 67 8.34 -3.43 3.53
CA TRP A 67 7.81 -4.58 2.80
C TRP A 67 6.32 -4.46 2.49
N GLN A 68 5.91 -5.18 1.43
CA GLN A 68 4.58 -5.10 0.82
C GLN A 68 3.57 -5.99 1.55
N LEU A 69 2.46 -5.40 2.00
CA LEU A 69 1.40 -6.08 2.76
C LEU A 69 0.30 -6.69 1.89
N ASN A 70 0.14 -6.20 0.66
CA ASN A 70 -0.89 -6.66 -0.29
C ASN A 70 -0.91 -8.18 -0.45
N HIS A 71 -2.07 -8.73 -0.80
CA HIS A 71 -2.23 -10.18 -1.03
C HIS A 71 -1.21 -10.72 -2.04
N LYS A 72 -0.55 -11.82 -1.65
CA LYS A 72 0.46 -12.52 -2.46
C LYS A 72 -0.21 -13.61 -3.28
N TYR A 73 0.11 -13.70 -4.56
CA TYR A 73 -0.31 -14.80 -5.41
C TYR A 73 0.85 -15.27 -6.31
N LYS A 74 0.78 -16.52 -6.77
CA LYS A 74 1.73 -17.04 -7.78
C LYS A 74 1.20 -16.71 -9.16
N ARG A 75 2.07 -16.20 -10.03
CA ARG A 75 1.77 -15.97 -11.44
C ARG A 75 2.87 -16.55 -12.31
N LYS A 76 2.48 -17.05 -13.49
CA LYS A 76 3.41 -17.39 -14.55
C LYS A 76 3.94 -16.10 -15.16
N THR A 77 5.25 -15.90 -15.12
CA THR A 77 5.92 -14.80 -15.79
C THR A 77 6.82 -15.40 -16.86
N ARG A 78 6.85 -14.78 -18.04
CA ARG A 78 7.72 -15.19 -19.14
C ARG A 78 8.85 -14.17 -19.26
N TRP A 79 10.06 -14.67 -19.32
CA TRP A 79 11.26 -13.86 -19.52
C TRP A 79 11.97 -14.36 -20.76
N THR A 80 12.40 -13.43 -21.59
CA THR A 80 13.19 -13.72 -22.77
C THR A 80 14.66 -13.48 -22.43
N PHE A 81 15.48 -14.49 -22.67
CA PHE A 81 16.91 -14.45 -22.46
C PHE A 81 17.63 -14.70 -23.78
N LEU A 82 18.85 -14.18 -23.87
CA LEU A 82 19.78 -14.59 -24.91
C LEU A 82 20.48 -15.86 -24.43
N ASP A 83 20.29 -16.96 -25.15
CA ASP A 83 20.93 -18.26 -24.90
C ASP A 83 21.82 -18.56 -26.12
N GLY A 84 23.11 -18.24 -26.01
CA GLY A 84 24.03 -18.17 -27.15
C GLY A 84 23.62 -17.09 -28.16
N ASN A 85 23.33 -17.49 -29.41
CA ASN A 85 22.89 -16.59 -30.47
C ASN A 85 21.35 -16.52 -30.65
N GLN A 86 20.57 -17.20 -29.80
CA GLN A 86 19.11 -17.28 -29.95
C GLN A 86 18.39 -16.64 -28.77
N LEU A 87 17.26 -15.99 -29.05
CA LEU A 87 16.35 -15.49 -28.01
C LEU A 87 15.39 -16.60 -27.59
N VAL A 88 15.48 -17.02 -26.33
CA VAL A 88 14.66 -18.08 -25.75
C VAL A 88 13.74 -17.49 -24.70
N THR A 89 12.43 -17.74 -24.82
CA THR A 89 11.44 -17.37 -23.80
C THR A 89 11.19 -18.53 -22.85
N LYS A 90 11.49 -18.34 -21.56
CA LYS A 90 11.28 -19.33 -20.49
C LYS A 90 10.14 -18.87 -19.57
N GLU A 91 9.33 -19.81 -19.09
CA GLU A 91 8.20 -19.56 -18.17
C GLU A 91 8.57 -19.92 -16.74
N PHE A 92 8.28 -19.03 -15.79
CA PHE A 92 8.59 -19.19 -14.37
C PHE A 92 7.37 -18.90 -13.50
N ASN A 93 7.23 -19.65 -12.40
CA ASN A 93 6.24 -19.34 -11.37
C ASN A 93 6.83 -18.34 -10.37
N THR A 94 6.48 -17.06 -10.54
CA THR A 94 6.93 -15.95 -9.69
C THR A 94 5.83 -15.50 -8.74
N TYR A 95 6.20 -14.91 -7.60
CA TYR A 95 5.24 -14.25 -6.74
C TYR A 95 4.91 -12.83 -7.21
N ALA A 96 3.64 -12.45 -7.11
CA ALA A 96 3.14 -11.11 -7.37
C ALA A 96 2.21 -10.64 -6.24
N ARG A 97 1.87 -9.35 -6.25
CA ARG A 97 1.02 -8.70 -5.27
C ARG A 97 -0.21 -8.08 -5.94
N ALA A 98 -1.37 -8.20 -5.32
CA ALA A 98 -2.60 -7.59 -5.81
C ALA A 98 -2.61 -6.08 -5.51
N LEU A 99 -2.56 -5.24 -6.55
CA LEU A 99 -2.58 -3.78 -6.40
C LEU A 99 -4.00 -3.28 -6.11
N ILE A 100 -4.12 -2.29 -5.21
CA ILE A 100 -5.40 -1.71 -4.79
C ILE A 100 -5.47 -0.27 -5.31
N TRP A 101 -6.26 -0.03 -6.37
CA TRP A 101 -6.26 1.25 -7.09
C TRP A 101 -7.05 2.37 -6.43
N SER A 102 -8.17 2.06 -5.77
CA SER A 102 -8.92 3.04 -4.98
C SER A 102 -8.16 3.38 -3.69
N GLY A 103 -8.00 4.67 -3.37
CA GLY A 103 -7.30 5.08 -2.15
C GLY A 103 -8.08 4.78 -0.89
N VAL A 104 -9.40 4.92 -0.91
CA VAL A 104 -10.29 4.48 0.18
C VAL A 104 -10.14 2.98 0.42
N ALA A 105 -10.08 2.17 -0.65
CA ALA A 105 -9.85 0.73 -0.51
C ALA A 105 -8.47 0.41 0.08
N ARG A 106 -7.43 1.19 -0.25
CA ARG A 106 -6.10 1.07 0.38
C ARG A 106 -6.16 1.39 1.86
N LEU A 107 -6.85 2.46 2.25
CA LEU A 107 -7.02 2.84 3.65
C LEU A 107 -7.80 1.77 4.43
N ASN A 108 -8.87 1.23 3.84
CA ASN A 108 -9.62 0.12 4.42
C ASN A 108 -8.75 -1.14 4.62
N PHE A 109 -7.97 -1.50 3.61
CA PHE A 109 -7.02 -2.62 3.72
C PHE A 109 -5.99 -2.38 4.83
N LEU A 110 -5.38 -1.19 4.87
CA LEU A 110 -4.42 -0.81 5.92
C LEU A 110 -5.07 -0.87 7.30
N HIS A 111 -6.28 -0.33 7.44
CA HIS A 111 -7.03 -0.30 8.69
C HIS A 111 -7.34 -1.71 9.20
N LYS A 112 -7.86 -2.59 8.34
CA LYS A 112 -8.11 -4.00 8.68
C LYS A 112 -6.82 -4.73 9.08
N TYR A 113 -5.73 -4.47 8.38
CA TYR A 113 -4.43 -5.03 8.72
C TYR A 113 -3.95 -4.55 10.10
N ALA A 114 -4.10 -3.26 10.39
CA ALA A 114 -3.74 -2.68 11.69
C ALA A 114 -4.53 -3.31 12.84
N LYS A 115 -5.86 -3.42 12.67
CA LYS A 115 -6.76 -4.06 13.64
C LYS A 115 -6.34 -5.48 13.98
N LYS A 116 -6.18 -6.31 12.94
CA LYS A 116 -5.83 -7.73 13.06
C LYS A 116 -4.46 -7.98 13.69
N ASN A 117 -3.44 -7.18 13.36
CA ASN A 117 -2.05 -7.51 13.69
C ASN A 117 -1.46 -6.71 14.85
N TYR A 118 -2.04 -5.55 15.19
CA TYR A 118 -1.45 -4.64 16.18
C TYR A 118 -2.43 -4.21 17.26
N LEU A 119 -3.69 -3.99 16.91
CA LEU A 119 -4.68 -3.48 17.88
C LEU A 119 -5.47 -4.59 18.57
N ASN A 120 -5.31 -5.85 18.16
CA ASN A 120 -6.07 -7.01 18.64
C ASN A 120 -7.60 -6.78 18.61
N LYS A 121 -8.08 -6.15 17.53
CA LYS A 121 -9.50 -5.86 17.25
C LYS A 121 -9.93 -6.48 15.93
#